data_AF-A0A9E5MNH0-F1
#
_entry.id   AF-A0A9E5MNH0-F1
#
_cell.length_a   1.000
_cell.length_b   1.000
_cell.length_c   1.000
_cell.angle_alpha   90.00
_cell.angle_beta   90.00
_cell.angle_gamma   90.00
#
_symmetry.space_group_name_H-M   'P 1'
#
loop_
_entity.id
_entity.type
_entity.pdbx_description
1 polymer ?
#
loop_
_entity_poly.entity_id
_entity_poly.type
_entity_poly.pdbx_seq_one_letter_code
_entity_poly.pdbx_strand_id
1 'polypeptide(L)'
;MGLQRECRKQTLVLSNHPGEQAISSNYLEETMEASKITNLVYRPAALIDSGDLTCAAALFRQAQIQLSDNASWIDHQDLLSVWQIQFPATEDGSPSTRHLITNPIIEIDAEQGTATCHSNYCIMQLGGPQPLQLSESGQTLDRLVRQDGEWRFDSRQYLNVRLAETKSPTNKSSAVARNETTNSEIKAKIITAAQQIFSTIGYSEAGIRKIADAVGVAPTILFRHFGTKANLFEAALTDALGTPTPPDDRENFGQYVADMLADPSQPNCPHAMSVLATGNEEAREIAIRVLKERTITPMMEWLGPPNAESRAREIIALCAGFALYTMQLNTTDNKAVDPHMVEWLARSIQAAVDET
;
A
#
# COMPACT_ATOMS: atom_id res chain seq x y z
N MET A 1 -24.29 -7.23 5.37
CA MET A 1 -24.89 -8.33 6.17
C MET A 1 -25.00 -9.54 5.26
N GLY A 2 -24.28 -10.64 5.54
CA GLY A 2 -24.44 -11.88 4.77
C GLY A 2 -23.16 -12.66 4.53
N LEU A 3 -22.57 -13.21 5.59
CA LEU A 3 -21.72 -14.40 5.52
C LEU A 3 -22.15 -15.29 6.70
N GLN A 4 -23.27 -15.99 6.54
CA GLN A 4 -23.59 -17.12 7.40
C GLN A 4 -22.61 -18.24 7.06
N ARG A 5 -21.72 -18.53 8.01
CA ARG A 5 -20.79 -19.65 7.97
C ARG A 5 -21.58 -20.96 8.03
N GLU A 6 -21.62 -21.68 6.93
CA GLU A 6 -22.03 -23.08 6.92
C GLU A 6 -20.84 -23.90 7.44
N CYS A 7 -20.77 -24.04 8.76
CA CYS A 7 -19.81 -24.90 9.43
C CYS A 7 -20.17 -26.35 9.09
N ARG A 8 -19.57 -26.93 8.04
CA ARG A 8 -19.69 -28.36 7.75
C ARG A 8 -19.16 -29.13 8.95
N LYS A 9 -20.07 -29.81 9.65
CA LYS A 9 -19.75 -30.77 10.70
C LYS A 9 -19.02 -31.96 10.09
N GLN A 10 -17.70 -31.93 10.02
CA GLN A 10 -16.93 -33.17 10.07
C GLN A 10 -16.81 -33.58 11.54
N THR A 11 -17.82 -34.32 12.01
CA THR A 11 -17.73 -35.02 13.29
C THR A 11 -16.75 -36.17 13.10
N LEU A 12 -15.52 -36.01 13.61
CA LEU A 12 -14.64 -37.14 13.90
C LEU A 12 -15.31 -38.01 14.96
N VAL A 13 -16.02 -39.05 14.51
CA VAL A 13 -16.48 -40.12 15.40
C VAL A 13 -15.26 -40.96 15.76
N LEU A 14 -14.58 -40.61 16.86
CA LEU A 14 -13.64 -41.51 17.50
C LEU A 14 -14.45 -42.60 18.23
N SER A 15 -14.87 -43.63 17.50
CA SER A 15 -15.42 -44.84 18.11
C SER A 15 -14.29 -45.62 18.77
N ASN A 16 -14.17 -45.49 20.10
CA ASN A 16 -13.27 -46.32 20.90
C ASN A 16 -13.75 -47.78 20.93
N HIS A 17 -13.05 -48.69 20.27
CA HIS A 17 -12.94 -50.09 20.72
C HIS A 17 -11.62 -50.76 20.28
N PRO A 18 -11.06 -51.69 21.09
CA PRO A 18 -9.69 -52.15 20.98
C PRO A 18 -9.59 -53.34 20.03
N GLY A 19 -8.89 -53.16 18.91
CA GLY A 19 -8.54 -54.23 17.98
C GLY A 19 -8.03 -53.63 16.68
N GLU A 20 -6.80 -53.96 16.31
CA GLU A 20 -6.13 -53.61 15.05
C GLU A 20 -7.10 -53.55 13.85
N GLN A 21 -7.51 -52.34 13.47
CA GLN A 21 -8.14 -52.10 12.18
C GLN A 21 -7.08 -51.47 11.28
N ALA A 22 -6.79 -52.17 10.19
CA ALA A 22 -5.95 -51.70 9.11
C ALA A 22 -6.35 -50.26 8.74
N ILE A 23 -5.38 -49.34 8.82
CA ILE A 23 -5.54 -47.99 8.29
C ILE A 23 -5.95 -48.15 6.81
N SER A 24 -7.13 -47.66 6.43
CA SER A 24 -7.61 -47.80 5.06
C SER A 24 -6.64 -47.09 4.09
N SER A 25 -6.41 -47.66 2.90
CA SER A 25 -5.51 -47.09 1.88
C SER A 25 -5.81 -45.61 1.62
N ASN A 26 -7.10 -45.25 1.61
CA ASN A 26 -7.56 -43.88 1.39
C ASN A 26 -7.12 -42.93 2.52
N TYR A 27 -7.10 -43.38 3.78
CA TYR A 27 -6.64 -42.56 4.90
C TYR A 27 -5.13 -42.32 4.84
N LEU A 28 -4.36 -43.34 4.43
CA LEU A 28 -2.91 -43.21 4.21
C LEU A 28 -2.60 -42.24 3.06
N GLU A 29 -3.34 -42.33 1.95
CA GLU A 29 -3.19 -41.43 0.82
C GLU A 29 -3.54 -39.98 1.20
N GLU A 30 -4.67 -39.75 1.84
CA GLU A 30 -5.08 -38.41 2.28
C GLU A 30 -4.09 -37.79 3.27
N THR A 31 -3.58 -38.59 4.22
CA THR A 31 -2.53 -38.17 5.16
C THR A 31 -1.23 -37.82 4.45
N MET A 32 -0.87 -38.58 3.41
CA MET A 32 0.32 -38.33 2.59
C MET A 32 0.17 -37.03 1.78
N GLU A 33 -1.00 -36.79 1.18
CA GLU A 33 -1.29 -35.58 0.42
C GLU A 33 -1.30 -34.34 1.33
N ALA A 34 -1.94 -34.41 2.51
CA ALA A 34 -1.89 -33.35 3.51
C ALA A 34 -0.46 -33.04 3.96
N SER A 35 0.39 -34.06 4.10
CA SER A 35 1.81 -33.89 4.44
C SER A 35 2.60 -33.19 3.33
N LYS A 36 2.34 -33.51 2.05
CA LYS A 36 2.94 -32.82 0.90
C LYS A 36 2.54 -31.35 0.88
N ILE A 37 1.26 -31.05 1.06
CA ILE A 37 0.75 -29.68 1.13
C ILE A 37 1.37 -28.92 2.31
N THR A 38 1.43 -29.54 3.48
CA THR A 38 2.05 -28.96 4.68
C THR A 38 3.52 -28.58 4.40
N ASN A 39 4.28 -29.49 3.81
CA ASN A 39 5.68 -29.24 3.44
C ASN A 39 5.80 -28.10 2.42
N LEU A 40 4.90 -28.02 1.43
CA LEU A 40 4.88 -26.95 0.44
C LEU A 40 4.56 -25.59 1.09
N VAL A 41 3.57 -25.52 1.96
CA VAL A 41 3.17 -24.29 2.67
C VAL A 41 4.29 -23.77 3.58
N TYR A 42 5.09 -24.66 4.16
CA TYR A 42 6.21 -24.32 5.04
C TYR A 42 7.50 -23.99 4.28
N ARG A 43 7.64 -24.45 3.04
CA ARG A 43 8.87 -24.31 2.25
C ARG A 43 9.34 -22.86 2.06
N PRO A 44 8.47 -21.88 1.74
CA PRO A 44 8.90 -20.50 1.56
C PRO A 44 9.57 -19.93 2.80
N ALA A 45 8.98 -20.15 3.98
CA ALA A 45 9.52 -19.71 5.26
C ALA A 45 10.92 -20.28 5.53
N ALA A 46 11.13 -21.57 5.27
CA ALA A 46 12.42 -22.22 5.45
C ALA A 46 13.50 -21.66 4.51
N LEU A 47 13.13 -21.37 3.26
CA LEU A 47 14.04 -20.79 2.26
C LEU A 47 14.39 -19.33 2.59
N ILE A 48 13.41 -18.56 3.07
CA ILE A 48 13.63 -17.19 3.53
C ILE A 48 14.61 -17.18 4.71
N ASP A 49 14.39 -18.00 5.72
CA ASP A 49 15.26 -18.07 6.90
C ASP A 49 16.70 -18.50 6.55
N SER A 50 16.90 -19.27 5.48
CA SER A 50 18.23 -19.62 4.97
C SER A 50 18.82 -18.59 4.00
N GLY A 51 18.10 -17.51 3.67
CA GLY A 51 18.54 -16.47 2.74
C GLY A 51 18.31 -16.74 1.25
N ASP A 52 17.69 -17.86 0.89
CA ASP A 52 17.42 -18.22 -0.51
C ASP A 52 16.06 -17.68 -0.97
N LEU A 53 15.98 -16.35 -1.02
CA LEU A 53 14.77 -15.63 -1.42
C LEU A 53 14.36 -15.94 -2.86
N THR A 54 15.34 -16.20 -3.73
CA THR A 54 15.10 -16.52 -5.15
C THR A 54 14.35 -17.84 -5.27
N CYS A 55 14.81 -18.90 -4.59
CA CYS A 55 14.07 -20.17 -4.59
C CYS A 55 12.74 -20.06 -3.85
N ALA A 56 12.68 -19.27 -2.77
CA ALA A 56 11.43 -19.04 -2.05
C ALA A 56 10.36 -18.46 -2.98
N ALA A 57 10.70 -17.40 -3.73
CA ALA A 57 9.78 -16.74 -4.65
C ALA A 57 9.44 -17.63 -5.85
N ALA A 58 10.38 -18.45 -6.33
CA ALA A 58 10.15 -19.37 -7.44
C ALA A 58 9.04 -20.42 -7.18
N LEU A 59 8.75 -20.74 -5.90
CA LEU A 59 7.60 -21.58 -5.53
C LEU A 59 6.26 -20.98 -5.97
N PHE A 60 6.21 -19.66 -6.15
CA PHE A 60 5.02 -18.90 -6.54
C PHE A 60 5.02 -18.51 -8.02
N ARG A 61 5.88 -19.10 -8.87
CA ARG A 61 6.05 -18.68 -10.28
C ARG A 61 4.75 -18.60 -11.09
N GLN A 62 3.78 -19.45 -10.76
CA GLN A 62 2.48 -19.53 -11.44
C GLN A 62 1.32 -19.02 -10.56
N ALA A 63 1.63 -18.45 -9.39
CA ALA A 63 0.65 -18.02 -8.41
C ALA A 63 0.48 -16.49 -8.41
N GLN A 64 -0.67 -16.04 -7.91
CA GLN A 64 -0.87 -14.64 -7.54
C GLN A 64 -0.79 -14.47 -6.01
N ILE A 65 -0.24 -13.35 -5.56
CA ILE A 65 -0.03 -13.08 -4.14
C ILE A 65 -0.68 -11.76 -3.74
N GLN A 66 -1.39 -11.76 -2.62
CA GLN A 66 -1.97 -10.56 -2.01
C GLN A 66 -1.35 -10.36 -0.62
N LEU A 67 -0.59 -9.28 -0.43
CA LEU A 67 0.27 -9.08 0.75
C LEU A 67 -0.46 -8.57 2.00
N SER A 68 -1.69 -8.10 1.88
CA SER A 68 -2.53 -7.70 2.99
C SER A 68 -4.00 -7.69 2.56
N ASP A 69 -4.91 -7.55 3.53
CA ASP A 69 -6.33 -7.35 3.25
C ASP A 69 -6.51 -6.20 2.23
N ASN A 70 -7.22 -6.48 1.13
CA ASN A 70 -7.52 -5.55 0.03
C ASN A 70 -6.32 -5.06 -0.81
N ALA A 71 -5.11 -5.61 -0.65
CA ALA A 71 -4.00 -5.25 -1.54
C ALA A 71 -4.24 -5.72 -2.98
N SER A 72 -3.61 -5.06 -3.95
CA SER A 72 -3.55 -5.58 -5.31
C SER A 72 -2.77 -6.89 -5.37
N TRP A 73 -3.15 -7.76 -6.30
CA TRP A 73 -2.45 -9.00 -6.59
C TRP A 73 -1.13 -8.71 -7.31
N ILE A 74 -0.06 -9.35 -6.85
CA ILE A 74 1.29 -9.26 -7.43
C ILE A 74 1.76 -10.65 -7.88
N ASP A 75 2.78 -10.66 -8.74
CA ASP A 75 3.44 -11.90 -9.17
C ASP A 75 4.67 -12.25 -8.31
N HIS A 76 5.33 -13.36 -8.64
CA HIS A 76 6.50 -13.83 -7.90
C HIS A 76 7.75 -12.95 -8.02
N GLN A 77 7.90 -12.15 -9.09
CA GLN A 77 9.06 -11.27 -9.26
C GLN A 77 8.91 -10.02 -8.38
N ASP A 78 7.70 -9.50 -8.30
CA ASP A 78 7.35 -8.45 -7.35
C ASP A 78 7.46 -8.96 -5.92
N LEU A 79 7.02 -10.19 -5.64
CA LEU A 79 7.18 -10.82 -4.32
C LEU A 79 8.66 -10.97 -3.93
N LEU A 80 9.51 -11.44 -4.84
CA LEU A 80 10.97 -11.52 -4.61
C LEU A 80 11.53 -10.15 -4.24
N SER A 81 11.11 -9.12 -4.97
CA SER A 81 11.54 -7.74 -4.71
C SER A 81 11.11 -7.28 -3.31
N VAL A 82 9.90 -7.61 -2.87
CA VAL A 82 9.42 -7.32 -1.51
C VAL A 82 10.26 -8.05 -0.45
N TRP A 83 10.50 -9.35 -0.63
CA TRP A 83 11.25 -10.15 0.34
C TRP A 83 12.73 -9.77 0.45
N GLN A 84 13.38 -9.36 -0.63
CA GLN A 84 14.76 -8.85 -0.57
C GLN A 84 14.90 -7.61 0.32
N ILE A 85 13.81 -6.87 0.51
CA ILE A 85 13.75 -5.67 1.35
C ILE A 85 13.40 -6.03 2.78
N GLN A 86 12.39 -6.90 2.93
CA GLN A 86 11.87 -7.33 4.23
C GLN A 86 12.88 -8.19 4.98
N PHE A 87 13.64 -9.01 4.24
CA PHE A 87 14.59 -9.99 4.74
C PHE A 87 15.98 -9.75 4.13
N PRO A 88 16.63 -8.62 4.44
CA PRO A 88 17.95 -8.31 3.91
C PRO A 88 18.96 -9.33 4.44
N ALA A 89 19.78 -9.89 3.55
CA ALA A 89 20.84 -10.83 3.94
C ALA A 89 21.87 -10.15 4.86
N THR A 90 22.28 -10.84 5.91
CA THR A 90 23.42 -10.44 6.75
C THR A 90 24.74 -10.95 6.16
N GLU A 91 25.87 -10.71 6.84
CA GLU A 91 27.20 -11.16 6.37
C GLU A 91 27.27 -12.68 6.15
N ASP A 92 26.47 -13.47 6.87
CA ASP A 92 26.41 -14.92 6.72
C ASP A 92 25.44 -15.41 5.61
N GLY A 93 24.78 -14.47 4.92
CA GLY A 93 23.80 -14.73 3.87
C GLY A 93 22.37 -14.98 4.36
N SER A 94 22.14 -15.26 5.64
CA SER A 94 20.80 -15.38 6.22
C SER A 94 20.26 -13.99 6.59
N PRO A 95 18.93 -13.75 6.52
CA PRO A 95 18.32 -12.52 7.02
C PRO A 95 18.21 -12.47 8.54
N SER A 96 18.72 -13.50 9.24
CA SER A 96 18.58 -13.67 10.68
C SER A 96 17.11 -13.64 11.14
N THR A 97 16.19 -14.14 10.31
CA THR A 97 14.80 -14.31 10.70
C THR A 97 14.51 -15.73 11.16
N ARG A 98 13.41 -15.88 11.89
CA ARG A 98 12.77 -17.16 12.12
C ARG A 98 11.29 -17.06 11.86
N HIS A 99 10.83 -17.74 10.82
CA HIS A 99 9.43 -17.88 10.49
C HIS A 99 8.82 -19.07 11.24
N LEU A 100 7.75 -18.81 11.98
CA LEU A 100 6.94 -19.82 12.66
C LEU A 100 5.61 -19.93 11.91
N ILE A 101 5.41 -21.03 11.19
CA ILE A 101 4.14 -21.35 10.54
C ILE A 101 3.42 -22.38 11.40
N THR A 102 2.18 -22.09 11.81
CA THR A 102 1.44 -22.92 12.77
C THR A 102 -0.02 -23.10 12.38
N ASN A 103 -0.62 -24.16 12.93
CA ASN A 103 -2.03 -24.49 12.79
C ASN A 103 -2.49 -24.58 11.32
N PRO A 104 -1.83 -25.40 10.46
CA PRO A 104 -2.32 -25.64 9.12
C PRO A 104 -3.67 -26.35 9.19
N ILE A 105 -4.69 -25.78 8.55
CA ILE A 105 -6.00 -26.40 8.34
C ILE A 105 -6.12 -26.61 6.84
N ILE A 106 -6.08 -27.89 6.43
CA ILE A 106 -6.01 -28.29 5.03
C ILE A 106 -7.32 -28.95 4.63
N GLU A 107 -7.92 -28.47 3.55
CA GLU A 107 -9.09 -29.07 2.92
C GLU A 107 -8.73 -29.45 1.48
N ILE A 108 -8.81 -30.74 1.15
CA ILE A 108 -8.43 -31.29 -0.16
C ILE A 108 -9.70 -31.65 -0.93
N ASP A 109 -9.84 -31.14 -2.14
CA ASP A 109 -10.80 -31.61 -3.13
C ASP A 109 -10.05 -32.51 -4.13
N ALA A 110 -10.12 -33.82 -3.88
CA ALA A 110 -9.43 -34.81 -4.70
C ALA A 110 -10.02 -34.93 -6.11
N GLU A 111 -11.31 -34.63 -6.30
CA GLU A 111 -11.96 -34.72 -7.62
C GLU A 111 -11.49 -33.58 -8.53
N GLN A 112 -11.35 -32.38 -7.97
CA GLN A 112 -10.84 -31.22 -8.71
C GLN A 112 -9.33 -31.11 -8.71
N GLY A 113 -8.63 -31.91 -7.89
CA GLY A 113 -7.19 -31.78 -7.69
C GLY A 113 -6.80 -30.42 -7.11
N THR A 114 -7.63 -29.87 -6.23
CA THR A 114 -7.38 -28.59 -5.56
C THR A 114 -7.31 -28.76 -4.05
N ALA A 115 -6.70 -27.80 -3.37
CA ALA A 115 -6.73 -27.75 -1.92
C ALA A 115 -6.71 -26.31 -1.42
N THR A 116 -7.23 -26.10 -0.22
CA THR A 116 -7.03 -24.87 0.52
C THR A 116 -6.24 -25.15 1.79
N CYS A 117 -5.40 -24.20 2.19
CA CYS A 117 -4.70 -24.26 3.47
C CYS A 117 -4.79 -22.91 4.18
N HIS A 118 -5.32 -22.92 5.39
CA HIS A 118 -5.23 -21.80 6.31
C HIS A 118 -4.11 -22.05 7.31
N SER A 119 -3.18 -21.11 7.46
CA SER A 119 -2.10 -21.18 8.46
C SER A 119 -1.91 -19.84 9.16
N ASN A 120 -1.42 -19.87 10.40
CA ASN A 120 -0.93 -18.66 11.06
C ASN A 120 0.58 -18.54 10.83
N TYR A 121 1.08 -17.32 10.73
CA TYR A 121 2.51 -17.07 10.66
C TYR A 121 2.94 -16.00 11.67
N CYS A 122 4.19 -16.14 12.11
CA CYS A 122 4.87 -15.22 13.01
C CYS A 122 6.33 -15.15 12.58
N ILE A 123 6.86 -13.94 12.45
CA ILE A 123 8.24 -13.68 12.02
C ILE A 123 8.99 -13.10 13.19
N MET A 124 10.07 -13.75 13.60
CA MET A 124 10.97 -13.26 14.62
C MET A 124 12.27 -12.78 14.00
N GLN A 125 12.81 -11.65 14.46
CA GLN A 125 14.13 -11.17 14.11
C GLN A 125 15.13 -11.61 15.19
N LEU A 126 16.13 -12.38 14.75
CA LEU A 126 17.35 -12.71 15.48
C LEU A 126 18.42 -11.69 15.07
N GLY A 127 19.29 -11.28 16.00
CA GLY A 127 20.36 -10.33 15.69
C GLY A 127 19.87 -8.88 15.57
N GLY A 128 20.17 -8.08 16.59
CA GLY A 128 19.80 -6.68 16.71
C GLY A 128 20.19 -6.13 18.09
N PRO A 129 20.01 -4.83 18.36
CA PRO A 129 20.35 -4.24 19.66
C PRO A 129 19.49 -4.76 20.83
N GLN A 130 18.35 -5.39 20.54
CA GLN A 130 17.51 -6.09 21.52
C GLN A 130 17.50 -7.60 21.28
N PRO A 131 17.30 -8.42 22.33
CA PRO A 131 17.06 -9.86 22.17
C PRO A 131 15.79 -10.12 21.31
N LEU A 132 15.70 -11.33 20.75
CA LEU A 132 14.61 -11.87 19.89
C LEU A 132 13.35 -10.99 19.84
N GLN A 133 13.08 -10.39 18.68
CA GLN A 133 11.93 -9.50 18.48
C GLN A 133 10.88 -10.17 17.60
N LEU A 134 9.60 -10.00 17.95
CA LEU A 134 8.51 -10.23 17.00
C LEU A 134 8.54 -9.10 15.97
N SER A 135 8.62 -9.42 14.69
CA SER A 135 8.59 -8.43 13.60
C SER A 135 7.19 -8.32 13.01
N GLU A 136 6.53 -9.46 12.80
CA GLU A 136 5.26 -9.52 12.09
C GLU A 136 4.48 -10.78 12.50
N SER A 137 3.16 -10.68 12.48
CA SER A 137 2.27 -11.84 12.63
C SER A 137 1.03 -11.67 11.77
N GLY A 138 0.47 -12.78 11.30
CA GLY A 138 -0.75 -12.76 10.51
C GLY A 138 -1.23 -14.15 10.16
N GLN A 139 -2.07 -14.22 9.15
CA GLN A 139 -2.63 -15.46 8.62
C GLN A 139 -2.34 -15.56 7.13
N THR A 140 -2.26 -16.79 6.64
CA THR A 140 -2.19 -17.10 5.21
C THR A 140 -3.39 -17.93 4.82
N LEU A 141 -3.98 -17.59 3.67
CA LEU A 141 -4.93 -18.43 2.95
C LEU A 141 -4.31 -18.80 1.61
N ASP A 142 -3.97 -20.07 1.48
CA ASP A 142 -3.38 -20.63 0.27
C ASP A 142 -4.44 -21.40 -0.52
N ARG A 143 -4.48 -21.16 -1.83
CA ARG A 143 -5.12 -22.06 -2.79
C ARG A 143 -4.04 -22.82 -3.54
N LEU A 144 -4.24 -24.11 -3.65
CA LEU A 144 -3.28 -25.04 -4.23
C LEU A 144 -3.97 -25.83 -5.34
N VAL A 145 -3.20 -26.15 -6.37
CA VAL A 145 -3.64 -26.95 -7.50
C VAL A 145 -2.63 -28.05 -7.76
N ARG A 146 -3.13 -29.24 -8.11
CA ARG A 146 -2.31 -30.36 -8.52
C ARG A 146 -2.05 -30.28 -10.01
N GLN A 147 -0.79 -30.12 -10.40
CA GLN A 147 -0.34 -30.07 -11.78
C GLN A 147 0.79 -31.08 -11.97
N ASP A 148 0.68 -31.92 -13.00
CA ASP A 148 1.65 -32.98 -13.31
C ASP A 148 1.95 -33.92 -12.11
N GLY A 149 0.92 -34.18 -11.29
CA GLY A 149 1.01 -35.03 -10.11
C GLY A 149 1.52 -34.35 -8.84
N GLU A 150 2.00 -33.11 -8.92
CA GLU A 150 2.59 -32.32 -7.83
C GLU A 150 1.70 -31.15 -7.39
N TRP A 151 1.72 -30.81 -6.11
CA TRP A 151 1.02 -29.64 -5.59
C TRP A 151 1.80 -28.36 -5.88
N ARG A 152 1.09 -27.30 -6.27
CA ARG A 152 1.63 -25.96 -6.52
C ARG A 152 0.72 -24.89 -5.94
N PHE A 153 1.29 -23.73 -5.62
CA PHE A 153 0.50 -22.55 -5.29
C PHE A 153 -0.25 -22.07 -6.53
N ASP A 154 -1.55 -21.85 -6.36
CA ASP A 154 -2.39 -21.08 -7.28
C ASP A 154 -2.52 -19.63 -6.79
N SER A 155 -2.71 -19.45 -5.48
CA SER A 155 -2.66 -18.13 -4.86
C SER A 155 -2.30 -18.19 -3.38
N ARG A 156 -1.79 -17.07 -2.86
CA ARG A 156 -1.57 -16.84 -1.43
C ARG A 156 -2.08 -15.47 -1.03
N GLN A 157 -2.91 -15.42 0.01
CA GLN A 157 -3.38 -14.18 0.63
C GLN A 157 -2.83 -14.08 2.04
N TYR A 158 -2.27 -12.92 2.38
CA TYR A 158 -1.90 -12.55 3.74
C TYR A 158 -3.05 -11.76 4.38
N LEU A 159 -3.61 -12.30 5.46
CA LEU A 159 -4.79 -11.77 6.14
C LEU A 159 -4.43 -11.35 7.56
N ASN A 160 -5.12 -10.33 8.09
CA ASN A 160 -4.93 -9.89 9.48
C ASN A 160 -3.45 -9.58 9.82
N VAL A 161 -2.72 -9.00 8.87
CA VAL A 161 -1.29 -8.71 9.02
C VAL A 161 -1.09 -7.64 10.10
N ARG A 162 -0.26 -7.95 11.09
CA ARG A 162 0.13 -7.06 12.18
C ARG A 162 1.64 -6.97 12.22
N LEU A 163 2.15 -5.78 11.93
CA LEU A 163 3.54 -5.44 12.16
C LEU A 163 3.72 -5.11 13.64
N ALA A 164 4.80 -5.61 14.24
CA ALA A 164 5.13 -5.22 15.60
C ALA A 164 5.44 -3.72 15.63
N GLU A 165 4.76 -2.97 16.49
CA GLU A 165 5.13 -1.60 16.79
C GLU A 165 6.54 -1.62 17.36
N THR A 166 7.51 -1.05 16.64
CA THR A 166 8.82 -0.77 17.23
C THR A 166 8.63 0.32 18.27
N LYS A 167 8.33 -0.07 19.51
CA LYS A 167 8.59 0.81 20.65
C LYS A 167 10.10 0.98 20.71
N SER A 168 10.57 2.15 20.28
CA SER A 168 11.97 2.56 20.40
C SER A 168 12.48 2.18 21.79
N PRO A 169 13.56 1.39 21.90
CA PRO A 169 14.20 1.14 23.17
C PRO A 169 14.70 2.48 23.69
N THR A 170 14.19 2.87 24.85
CA THR A 170 14.67 4.03 25.56
C THR A 170 16.16 3.88 25.85
N ASN A 171 16.90 4.92 25.46
CA ASN A 171 18.25 5.31 25.89
C ASN A 171 19.47 4.87 25.04
N LYS A 172 19.89 5.74 24.09
CA LYS A 172 21.24 6.35 23.99
C LYS A 172 21.24 7.51 22.97
N SER A 173 21.62 8.70 23.44
CA SER A 173 21.16 10.03 23.03
C SER A 173 22.03 10.79 21.98
N SER A 174 22.49 10.19 20.89
CA SER A 174 23.20 10.99 19.85
C SER A 174 23.16 10.46 18.42
N ALA A 175 23.03 9.15 18.21
CA ALA A 175 22.90 8.58 16.87
C ALA A 175 21.44 8.56 16.36
N VAL A 176 20.46 8.43 17.26
CA VAL A 176 19.03 8.35 16.93
C VAL A 176 18.48 9.68 16.41
N ALA A 177 18.87 10.82 16.99
CA ALA A 177 18.46 12.13 16.49
C ALA A 177 18.89 12.33 15.03
N ARG A 178 20.13 11.94 14.67
CA ARG A 178 20.55 11.98 13.26
C ARG A 178 19.76 11.02 12.39
N ASN A 179 19.45 9.81 12.86
CA ASN A 179 18.77 8.80 12.05
C ASN A 179 17.26 9.09 11.87
N GLU A 180 16.59 9.62 12.89
CA GLU A 180 15.20 10.09 12.80
C GLU A 180 15.07 11.34 11.95
N THR A 181 16.00 12.30 12.08
CA THR A 181 16.09 13.46 11.18
C THR A 181 16.37 13.03 9.74
N THR A 182 17.28 12.07 9.52
CA THR A 182 17.57 11.57 8.16
C THR A 182 16.36 10.82 7.57
N ASN A 183 15.64 10.04 8.38
CA ASN A 183 14.46 9.29 7.96
C ASN A 183 13.28 10.22 7.62
N SER A 184 13.04 11.26 8.42
CA SER A 184 12.02 12.27 8.14
C SER A 184 12.39 13.13 6.91
N GLU A 185 13.66 13.47 6.74
CA GLU A 185 14.16 14.18 5.55
C GLU A 185 14.01 13.34 4.28
N ILE A 186 14.31 12.05 4.32
CA ILE A 186 14.12 11.14 3.19
C ILE A 186 12.63 11.01 2.86
N LYS A 187 11.78 10.84 3.87
CA LYS A 187 10.33 10.76 3.69
C LYS A 187 9.78 12.04 3.02
N ALA A 188 10.22 13.21 3.48
CA ALA A 188 9.83 14.50 2.89
C ALA A 188 10.29 14.62 1.43
N LYS A 189 11.54 14.24 1.12
CA LYS A 189 12.04 14.23 -0.27
C LYS A 189 11.25 13.30 -1.19
N ILE A 190 10.87 12.12 -0.70
CA ILE A 190 10.02 11.19 -1.44
C ILE A 190 8.65 11.78 -1.70
N ILE A 191 8.04 12.40 -0.70
CA ILE A 191 6.74 13.08 -0.84
C ILE A 191 6.82 14.17 -1.90
N THR A 192 7.82 15.05 -1.84
CA THR A 192 8.02 16.09 -2.85
C THR A 192 8.21 15.50 -4.25
N ALA A 193 9.09 14.51 -4.43
CA ALA A 193 9.30 13.89 -5.73
C ALA A 193 8.02 13.20 -6.26
N ALA A 194 7.26 12.56 -5.39
CA ALA A 194 5.97 11.95 -5.73
C ALA A 194 4.96 13.00 -6.19
N GLN A 195 4.82 14.12 -5.46
CA GLN A 195 3.94 15.23 -5.84
C GLN A 195 4.27 15.78 -7.24
N GLN A 196 5.56 15.98 -7.54
CA GLN A 196 6.02 16.43 -8.86
C GLN A 196 5.67 15.44 -9.96
N ILE A 197 5.96 14.16 -9.74
CA ILE A 197 5.76 13.14 -10.77
C ILE A 197 4.26 12.91 -11.00
N PHE A 198 3.47 12.75 -9.93
CA PHE A 198 2.02 12.52 -10.04
C PHE A 198 1.28 13.71 -10.68
N SER A 199 1.70 14.95 -10.41
CA SER A 199 1.12 16.13 -11.04
C SER A 199 1.52 16.32 -12.51
N THR A 200 2.61 15.68 -12.95
CA THR A 200 3.11 15.82 -14.33
C THR A 200 2.64 14.72 -15.27
N ILE A 201 2.68 13.45 -14.85
CA ILE A 201 2.36 12.31 -15.74
C ILE A 201 1.18 11.46 -15.24
N GLY A 202 0.62 11.79 -14.08
CA GLY A 202 -0.52 11.09 -13.49
C GLY A 202 -0.15 9.81 -12.75
N TYR A 203 -1.15 9.21 -12.09
CA TYR A 203 -0.95 8.03 -11.25
C TYR A 203 -0.47 6.83 -12.05
N SER A 204 -1.13 6.48 -13.15
CA SER A 204 -0.83 5.25 -13.91
C SER A 204 0.64 5.18 -14.36
N GLU A 205 1.13 6.25 -14.99
CA GLU A 205 2.49 6.33 -15.56
C GLU A 205 3.60 6.55 -14.50
N ALA A 206 3.23 7.01 -13.29
CA ALA A 206 4.18 7.24 -12.21
C ALA A 206 4.69 5.93 -11.58
N GLY A 207 5.70 5.30 -12.17
CA GLY A 207 6.33 4.11 -11.59
C GLY A 207 7.10 4.42 -10.30
N ILE A 208 7.04 3.53 -9.30
CA ILE A 208 7.80 3.64 -8.04
C ILE A 208 9.30 3.86 -8.29
N ARG A 209 9.86 3.16 -9.29
CA ARG A 209 11.26 3.31 -9.67
C ARG A 209 11.61 4.73 -10.12
N LYS A 210 10.75 5.36 -10.91
CA LYS A 210 10.95 6.75 -11.38
C LYS A 210 10.99 7.74 -10.21
N ILE A 211 10.14 7.55 -9.21
CA ILE A 211 10.11 8.39 -8.00
C ILE A 211 11.37 8.16 -7.16
N ALA A 212 11.79 6.89 -7.01
CA ALA A 212 13.00 6.55 -6.27
C ALA A 212 14.27 7.14 -6.92
N ASP A 213 14.38 7.02 -8.25
CA ASP A 213 15.47 7.57 -9.05
C ASP A 213 15.53 9.10 -8.91
N ALA A 214 14.38 9.78 -8.89
CA ALA A 214 14.31 11.24 -8.71
C ALA A 214 14.85 11.72 -7.35
N VAL A 215 14.78 10.88 -6.32
CA VAL A 215 15.29 11.17 -4.97
C VAL A 215 16.73 10.62 -4.77
N GLY A 216 17.21 9.78 -5.70
CA GLY A 216 18.50 9.11 -5.58
C GLY A 216 18.52 7.99 -4.53
N VAL A 217 17.36 7.36 -4.28
CA VAL A 217 17.23 6.25 -3.32
C VAL A 217 16.81 4.97 -4.03
N ALA A 218 17.06 3.83 -3.41
CA ALA A 218 16.52 2.57 -3.92
C ALA A 218 14.98 2.57 -3.81
N PRO A 219 14.25 1.96 -4.78
CA PRO A 219 12.78 1.78 -4.72
C PRO A 219 12.28 1.17 -3.40
N THR A 220 13.14 0.37 -2.78
CA THR A 220 12.93 -0.31 -1.50
C THR A 220 12.65 0.65 -0.34
N ILE A 221 13.25 1.84 -0.36
CA ILE A 221 13.05 2.88 0.65
C ILE A 221 11.61 3.42 0.58
N LEU A 222 11.04 3.55 -0.62
CA LEU A 222 9.66 4.00 -0.80
C LEU A 222 8.69 2.97 -0.23
N PHE A 223 8.90 1.68 -0.52
CA PHE A 223 8.07 0.60 0.05
C PHE A 223 8.19 0.54 1.58
N ARG A 224 9.38 0.73 2.15
CA ARG A 224 9.56 0.78 3.61
C ARG A 224 8.76 1.91 4.27
N HIS A 225 8.67 3.09 3.64
CA HIS A 225 7.97 4.24 4.23
C HIS A 225 6.47 4.28 3.95
N PHE A 226 6.03 3.76 2.80
CA PHE A 226 4.67 3.95 2.31
C PHE A 226 3.93 2.64 2.02
N GLY A 227 4.63 1.52 1.87
CA GLY A 227 4.05 0.19 1.63
C GLY A 227 3.57 -0.03 0.19
N THR A 228 2.70 0.83 -0.34
CA THR A 228 2.19 0.72 -1.72
C THR A 228 2.30 2.04 -2.47
N LYS A 229 2.15 1.99 -3.80
CA LYS A 229 2.05 3.20 -4.64
C LYS A 229 0.81 4.02 -4.30
N ALA A 230 -0.31 3.36 -3.98
CA ALA A 230 -1.55 4.00 -3.55
C ALA A 230 -1.36 4.80 -2.26
N ASN A 231 -0.72 4.21 -1.25
CA ASN A 231 -0.41 4.89 0.01
C ASN A 231 0.58 6.05 -0.18
N LEU A 232 1.57 5.90 -1.07
CA LEU A 232 2.46 7.01 -1.42
C LEU A 232 1.69 8.15 -2.11
N PHE A 233 0.78 7.84 -3.03
CA PHE A 233 -0.07 8.83 -3.68
C PHE A 233 -0.96 9.56 -2.67
N GLU A 234 -1.62 8.83 -1.77
CA GLU A 234 -2.44 9.41 -0.70
C GLU A 234 -1.62 10.32 0.20
N ALA A 235 -0.44 9.87 0.64
CA ALA A 235 0.44 10.66 1.50
C ALA A 235 0.93 11.93 0.77
N ALA A 236 1.30 11.82 -0.50
CA ALA A 236 1.73 12.93 -1.34
C ALA A 236 0.61 13.96 -1.55
N LEU A 237 -0.60 13.50 -1.87
CA LEU A 237 -1.77 14.37 -2.07
C LEU A 237 -2.18 15.05 -0.77
N THR A 238 -2.19 14.31 0.34
CA THR A 238 -2.51 14.82 1.67
C THR A 238 -1.53 15.91 2.11
N ASP A 239 -0.23 15.69 1.91
CA ASP A 239 0.81 16.65 2.23
C ASP A 239 0.70 17.91 1.35
N ALA A 240 0.42 17.74 0.05
CA ALA A 240 0.26 18.86 -0.89
C ALA A 240 -0.96 19.74 -0.58
N LEU A 241 -2.04 19.17 -0.05
CA LEU A 241 -3.21 19.92 0.39
C LEU A 241 -2.98 20.65 1.73
N GLY A 242 -1.94 20.26 2.48
CA GLY A 242 -1.58 20.89 3.74
C GLY A 242 -2.64 20.74 4.84
N THR A 243 -2.69 21.73 5.74
CA THR A 243 -3.67 21.76 6.82
C THR A 243 -5.07 22.06 6.29
N PRO A 244 -6.10 21.32 6.73
CA PRO A 244 -7.47 21.44 6.24
C PRO A 244 -8.19 22.66 6.84
N THR A 245 -7.61 23.86 6.69
CA THR A 245 -8.18 25.09 7.21
C THR A 245 -7.86 26.21 6.24
N PRO A 246 -8.86 26.85 5.61
CA PRO A 246 -8.63 28.02 4.79
C PRO A 246 -7.98 29.15 5.61
N PRO A 247 -7.20 30.05 4.99
CA PRO A 247 -6.66 31.21 5.67
C PRO A 247 -7.74 32.07 6.35
N ASP A 248 -7.38 32.72 7.47
CA ASP A 248 -8.30 33.61 8.18
C ASP A 248 -8.68 34.85 7.35
N ASP A 249 -7.80 35.28 6.44
CA ASP A 249 -8.04 36.41 5.54
C ASP A 249 -8.96 36.00 4.37
N ARG A 250 -10.26 36.21 4.60
CA ARG A 250 -11.32 36.00 3.61
C ARG A 250 -11.27 36.98 2.44
N GLU A 251 -10.83 38.21 2.68
CA GLU A 251 -10.94 39.31 1.70
C GLU A 251 -9.97 39.10 0.52
N ASN A 252 -8.82 38.47 0.77
CA ASN A 252 -7.77 38.23 -0.23
C ASN A 252 -7.62 36.76 -0.63
N PHE A 253 -8.57 35.89 -0.26
CA PHE A 253 -8.47 34.45 -0.48
C PHE A 253 -8.29 34.09 -1.96
N GLY A 254 -9.06 34.72 -2.86
CA GLY A 254 -8.97 34.46 -4.29
C GLY A 254 -7.59 34.78 -4.86
N GLN A 255 -7.00 35.90 -4.46
CA GLN A 255 -5.66 36.30 -4.88
C GLN A 255 -4.60 35.33 -4.35
N TYR A 256 -4.70 34.96 -3.07
CA TYR A 256 -3.79 33.98 -2.45
C TYR A 256 -3.76 32.65 -3.21
N VAL A 257 -4.94 32.10 -3.54
CA VAL A 257 -5.02 30.83 -4.28
C VAL A 257 -4.51 30.97 -5.71
N ALA A 258 -4.83 32.08 -6.39
CA ALA A 258 -4.39 32.31 -7.76
C ALA A 258 -2.87 32.46 -7.87
N ASP A 259 -2.25 33.22 -6.96
CA ASP A 259 -0.79 33.39 -6.91
C ASP A 259 -0.09 32.06 -6.62
N MET A 260 -0.64 31.28 -5.67
CA MET A 260 -0.12 29.96 -5.35
C MET A 260 -0.16 29.00 -6.55
N LEU A 261 -1.23 29.03 -7.36
CA LEU A 261 -1.37 28.17 -8.54
C LEU A 261 -0.57 28.67 -9.75
N ALA A 262 -0.26 29.96 -9.81
CA ALA A 262 0.52 30.55 -10.89
C ALA A 262 2.04 30.49 -10.65
N ASP A 263 2.48 30.26 -9.41
CA ASP A 263 3.89 30.18 -9.04
C ASP A 263 4.57 28.94 -9.67
N PRO A 264 5.51 29.13 -10.62
CA PRO A 264 6.21 28.02 -11.27
C PRO A 264 7.17 27.28 -10.33
N SER A 265 7.47 27.84 -9.17
CA SER A 265 8.32 27.24 -8.14
C SER A 265 7.57 26.33 -7.17
N GLN A 266 6.25 26.21 -7.30
CA GLN A 266 5.38 25.30 -6.54
C GLN A 266 5.05 24.07 -7.39
N PRO A 267 5.91 23.04 -7.43
CA PRO A 267 5.72 21.91 -8.34
C PRO A 267 4.70 20.89 -7.80
N ASN A 268 4.07 21.20 -6.66
CA ASN A 268 3.13 20.37 -5.93
C ASN A 268 1.71 20.88 -6.16
N CYS A 269 1.11 20.54 -7.30
CA CYS A 269 -0.26 20.95 -7.59
C CYS A 269 -1.24 19.80 -7.27
N PRO A 270 -1.86 19.77 -6.07
CA PRO A 270 -2.78 18.70 -5.68
C PRO A 270 -3.97 18.59 -6.64
N HIS A 271 -4.41 19.71 -7.22
CA HIS A 271 -5.49 19.74 -8.21
C HIS A 271 -5.11 18.98 -9.50
N ALA A 272 -3.88 19.15 -10.00
CA ALA A 272 -3.40 18.39 -11.15
C ALA A 272 -3.28 16.89 -10.82
N MET A 273 -2.78 16.54 -9.62
CA MET A 273 -2.75 15.14 -9.17
C MET A 273 -4.14 14.52 -9.15
N SER A 274 -5.16 15.22 -8.63
CA SER A 274 -6.53 14.73 -8.58
C SER A 274 -7.15 14.55 -9.97
N VAL A 275 -6.92 15.50 -10.89
CA VAL A 275 -7.44 15.38 -12.26
C VAL A 275 -6.76 14.23 -13.01
N LEU A 276 -5.44 14.11 -12.92
CA LEU A 276 -4.70 13.05 -13.60
C LEU A 276 -4.91 11.66 -12.98
N ALA A 277 -5.39 11.59 -11.74
CA ALA A 277 -5.80 10.33 -11.12
C ALA A 277 -7.10 9.76 -11.70
N THR A 278 -7.94 10.57 -12.36
CA THR A 278 -9.27 10.13 -12.84
C THR A 278 -9.24 8.94 -13.80
N GLY A 279 -8.14 8.78 -14.55
CA GLY A 279 -7.91 7.66 -15.47
C GLY A 279 -7.58 6.32 -14.79
N ASN A 280 -7.50 6.28 -13.47
CA ASN A 280 -7.28 5.07 -12.67
C ASN A 280 -8.30 4.98 -11.53
N GLU A 281 -8.96 3.84 -11.36
CA GLU A 281 -10.03 3.69 -10.35
C GLU A 281 -9.54 3.93 -8.92
N GLU A 282 -8.52 3.19 -8.49
CA GLU A 282 -7.98 3.25 -7.12
C GLU A 282 -7.50 4.67 -6.77
N ALA A 283 -6.73 5.29 -7.68
CA ALA A 283 -6.24 6.65 -7.46
C ALA A 283 -7.37 7.69 -7.44
N ARG A 284 -8.41 7.50 -8.27
CA ARG A 284 -9.58 8.38 -8.28
C ARG A 284 -10.37 8.27 -6.99
N GLU A 285 -10.57 7.08 -6.45
CA GLU A 285 -11.25 6.88 -5.16
C GLU A 285 -10.47 7.54 -4.01
N ILE A 286 -9.14 7.40 -3.99
CA ILE A 286 -8.28 8.09 -3.03
C ILE A 286 -8.41 9.61 -3.17
N ALA A 287 -8.32 10.14 -4.39
CA ALA A 287 -8.42 11.58 -4.64
C ALA A 287 -9.78 12.14 -4.19
N ILE A 288 -10.89 11.46 -4.50
CA ILE A 288 -12.23 11.86 -4.08
C ILE A 288 -12.33 11.91 -2.54
N ARG A 289 -11.86 10.86 -1.86
CA ARG A 289 -11.92 10.79 -0.39
C ARG A 289 -11.08 11.90 0.24
N VAL A 290 -9.83 12.02 -0.17
CA VAL A 290 -8.88 13.01 0.36
C VAL A 290 -9.38 14.44 0.13
N LEU A 291 -9.84 14.78 -1.09
CA LEU A 291 -10.40 16.11 -1.38
C LEU A 291 -11.64 16.41 -0.54
N LYS A 292 -12.53 15.42 -0.36
CA LYS A 292 -13.74 15.59 0.44
C LYS A 292 -13.40 15.91 1.89
N GLU A 293 -12.51 15.12 2.48
CA GLU A 293 -12.12 15.22 3.89
C GLU A 293 -11.25 16.44 4.19
N ARG A 294 -10.30 16.76 3.31
CA ARG A 294 -9.26 17.77 3.56
C ARG A 294 -9.58 19.14 2.98
N THR A 295 -10.46 19.22 1.98
CA THR A 295 -10.72 20.47 1.26
C THR A 295 -12.20 20.83 1.29
N ILE A 296 -13.08 19.99 0.78
CA ILE A 296 -14.50 20.34 0.60
C ILE A 296 -15.18 20.56 1.95
N THR A 297 -15.04 19.62 2.89
CA THR A 297 -15.76 19.71 4.18
C THR A 297 -15.31 20.91 5.01
N PRO A 298 -13.99 21.16 5.21
CA PRO A 298 -13.53 22.36 5.91
C PRO A 298 -13.88 23.66 5.18
N MET A 299 -13.83 23.67 3.84
CA MET A 299 -14.20 24.85 3.05
C MET A 299 -15.69 25.17 3.19
N MET A 300 -16.56 24.14 3.23
CA MET A 300 -17.99 24.34 3.44
C MET A 300 -18.29 24.96 4.80
N GLU A 301 -17.66 24.46 5.86
CA GLU A 301 -17.78 25.02 7.21
C GLU A 301 -17.27 26.45 7.26
N TRP A 302 -16.13 26.70 6.62
CA TRP A 302 -15.53 28.02 6.57
C TRP A 302 -16.37 29.00 5.77
N LEU A 303 -16.88 28.64 4.58
CA LEU A 303 -17.70 29.51 3.71
C LEU A 303 -19.02 29.90 4.36
N GLY A 304 -19.71 28.93 4.98
CA GLY A 304 -21.03 29.13 5.56
C GLY A 304 -22.13 29.29 4.51
N PRO A 305 -23.41 29.36 4.94
CA PRO A 305 -24.54 29.53 4.03
C PRO A 305 -24.54 30.93 3.38
N PRO A 306 -25.22 31.08 2.23
CA PRO A 306 -25.92 30.06 1.45
C PRO A 306 -24.96 29.25 0.56
N ASN A 307 -25.43 28.10 0.06
CA ASN A 307 -24.80 27.33 -1.01
C ASN A 307 -23.33 26.89 -0.77
N ALA A 308 -22.88 26.78 0.48
CA ALA A 308 -21.49 26.49 0.84
C ALA A 308 -20.88 25.31 0.06
N GLU A 309 -21.66 24.24 -0.14
CA GLU A 309 -21.23 23.05 -0.88
C GLU A 309 -20.99 23.32 -2.37
N SER A 310 -21.90 24.05 -3.02
CA SER A 310 -21.76 24.43 -4.43
C SER A 310 -20.56 25.35 -4.62
N ARG A 311 -20.45 26.38 -3.77
CA ARG A 311 -19.36 27.36 -3.79
C ARG A 311 -18.00 26.71 -3.56
N ALA A 312 -17.87 25.78 -2.61
CA ALA A 312 -16.64 25.02 -2.41
C ALA A 312 -16.25 24.22 -3.65
N ARG A 313 -17.23 23.60 -4.33
CA ARG A 313 -16.99 22.84 -5.56
C ARG A 313 -16.65 23.73 -6.75
N GLU A 314 -17.25 24.91 -6.86
CA GLU A 314 -16.91 25.91 -7.88
C GLU A 314 -15.45 26.35 -7.76
N ILE A 315 -15.00 26.65 -6.53
CA ILE A 315 -13.60 27.00 -6.25
C ILE A 315 -12.68 25.84 -6.69
N ILE A 316 -12.98 24.61 -6.28
CA ILE A 316 -12.15 23.44 -6.65
C ILE A 316 -12.17 23.20 -8.16
N ALA A 317 -13.30 23.38 -8.84
CA ALA A 317 -13.41 23.23 -10.28
C ALA A 317 -12.57 24.27 -11.03
N LEU A 318 -12.59 25.52 -10.57
CA LEU A 318 -11.72 26.58 -11.10
C LEU A 318 -10.23 26.25 -10.89
N CYS A 319 -9.84 25.86 -9.69
CA CYS A 319 -8.46 25.47 -9.38
C CYS A 319 -8.00 24.27 -10.22
N ALA A 320 -8.85 23.24 -10.38
CA ALA A 320 -8.56 22.05 -11.18
C ALA A 320 -8.43 22.37 -12.67
N GLY A 321 -9.35 23.17 -13.23
CA GLY A 321 -9.29 23.59 -14.62
C GLY A 321 -8.06 24.43 -14.92
N PHE A 322 -7.75 25.38 -14.04
CA PHE A 322 -6.57 26.24 -14.16
C PHE A 322 -5.28 25.42 -14.07
N ALA A 323 -5.13 24.58 -13.05
CA ALA A 323 -3.96 23.71 -12.88
C ALA A 323 -3.75 22.75 -14.05
N LEU A 324 -4.83 22.13 -14.54
CA LEU A 324 -4.75 21.25 -15.70
C LEU A 324 -4.27 22.02 -16.93
N TYR A 325 -4.80 23.23 -17.15
CA TYR A 325 -4.37 24.06 -18.27
C TYR A 325 -2.89 24.43 -18.12
N THR A 326 -2.49 25.05 -17.00
CA THR A 326 -1.13 25.57 -16.83
C THR A 326 -0.07 24.47 -16.87
N MET A 327 -0.36 23.28 -16.35
CA MET A 327 0.60 22.17 -16.31
C MET A 327 0.61 21.30 -17.58
N GLN A 328 -0.55 21.02 -18.17
CA GLN A 328 -0.69 19.99 -19.21
C GLN A 328 -1.07 20.55 -20.59
N LEU A 329 -1.85 21.63 -20.63
CA LEU A 329 -2.41 22.16 -21.87
C LEU A 329 -1.89 23.56 -22.21
N ASN A 330 -0.87 24.06 -21.49
CA ASN A 330 -0.31 25.38 -21.72
C ASN A 330 0.40 25.39 -23.07
N THR A 331 -0.16 26.14 -24.01
CA THR A 331 0.29 26.21 -25.40
C THR A 331 1.35 27.29 -25.64
N THR A 332 1.72 28.06 -24.60
CA THR A 332 2.75 29.10 -24.72
C THR A 332 4.15 28.51 -24.79
N ASP A 333 5.00 29.05 -25.67
CA ASP A 333 6.35 28.52 -25.93
C ASP A 333 7.23 28.43 -24.67
N ASN A 334 7.06 29.36 -23.73
CA ASN A 334 7.84 29.42 -22.48
C ASN A 334 7.08 28.90 -21.25
N LYS A 335 5.91 28.30 -21.44
CA LYS A 335 5.00 27.85 -20.35
C LYS A 335 4.68 28.91 -19.30
N ALA A 336 4.85 30.20 -19.63
CA ALA A 336 4.51 31.29 -18.73
C ALA A 336 2.99 31.33 -18.55
N VAL A 337 2.56 31.63 -17.32
CA VAL A 337 1.14 31.86 -17.02
C VAL A 337 0.84 33.32 -17.33
N ASP A 338 -0.20 33.58 -18.12
CA ASP A 338 -0.64 34.93 -18.45
C ASP A 338 -1.15 35.64 -17.17
N PRO A 339 -0.58 36.79 -16.77
CA PRO A 339 -1.05 37.56 -15.62
C PRO A 339 -2.54 37.87 -15.66
N HIS A 340 -3.11 38.08 -16.84
CA HIS A 340 -4.55 38.33 -16.98
C HIS A 340 -5.39 37.11 -16.57
N MET A 341 -4.91 35.89 -16.87
CA MET A 341 -5.57 34.66 -16.42
C MET A 341 -5.49 34.50 -14.90
N VAL A 342 -4.38 34.89 -14.28
CA VAL A 342 -4.22 34.87 -12.82
C VAL A 342 -5.21 35.84 -12.15
N GLU A 343 -5.30 37.08 -12.64
CA GLU A 343 -6.28 38.07 -12.16
C GLU A 343 -7.73 37.63 -12.37
N TRP A 344 -8.02 36.95 -13.48
CA TRP A 344 -9.34 36.37 -13.73
C TRP A 344 -9.67 35.25 -12.73
N LEU A 345 -8.73 34.34 -12.49
CA LEU A 345 -8.91 33.26 -11.53
C LEU A 345 -9.14 33.82 -10.12
N ALA A 346 -8.32 34.78 -9.68
CA ALA A 346 -8.43 35.42 -8.38
C ALA A 346 -9.83 36.01 -8.14
N ARG A 347 -10.32 36.81 -9.10
CA ARG A 347 -11.67 37.40 -9.02
C ARG A 347 -12.77 36.35 -9.04
N SER A 348 -12.60 35.28 -9.81
CA SER A 348 -13.60 34.22 -9.93
C SER A 348 -13.72 33.41 -8.64
N ILE A 349 -12.59 33.10 -7.99
CA ILE A 349 -12.58 32.44 -6.69
C ILE A 349 -13.16 33.38 -5.61
N GLN A 350 -12.76 34.65 -5.61
CA GLN A 350 -13.25 35.61 -4.62
C GLN A 350 -14.77 35.82 -4.73
N ALA A 351 -15.33 35.82 -5.94
CA ALA A 351 -16.78 35.90 -6.14
C ALA A 351 -17.53 34.73 -5.46
N ALA A 352 -16.97 33.52 -5.49
CA ALA A 352 -17.54 32.37 -4.77
C ALA A 352 -17.36 32.49 -3.25
N VAL A 353 -16.35 33.20 -2.75
CA VAL A 353 -16.18 33.49 -1.30
C VAL A 353 -17.13 34.59 -0.82
N ASP A 354 -17.40 35.58 -1.66
CA ASP A 354 -18.19 36.76 -1.31
C ASP A 354 -19.70 36.59 -1.54
N GLU A 355 -20.14 35.45 -2.11
CA GLU A 355 -21.56 35.15 -2.23
C GLU A 355 -22.20 35.10 -0.82
N THR A 356 -23.17 35.98 -0.57
CA THR A 356 -23.90 36.12 0.69
C THR A 356 -25.39 35.87 0.54
#